data_AF-A0A942E9H4-F1
#
_entry.id   AF-A0A942E9H4-F1
#
_cell.length_a   1.000
_cell.length_b   1.000
_cell.length_c   1.000
_cell.angle_alpha   90.00
_cell.angle_beta   90.00
_cell.angle_gamma   90.00
#
_symmetry.space_group_name_H-M   'P 1'
#
loop_
_entity.id
_entity.type
_entity.pdbx_description
1 polymer ?
#
loop_
_entity_poly.entity_id
_entity_poly.type
_entity_poly.pdbx_seq_one_letter_code
_entity_poly.pdbx_strand_id
1 'polypeptide(L)'
;MTATVLRKICSAIILLWVVFGLAACGGFLPKSSSNRHNQPLQSSVVSALKSMGSSPGEAMMIRIFKQEQSLEVWKRTSAGQFKLFRTYEICAFSGDLGPKIKEGDRQSPEGFYTITPGLMNPKSNYYLAFNTGFPNKFDRVHGRTGSDLMVHGDCSSRGCYAMTDHGIAEIYALARESFKGGNSSFQLQIFPFKMTSTNLAKQAKSQHLNFWKDIKEGYDLFELNKQPPAWDVCERQYIFNASGGGALNAAGPCPAVTRSAALQAKLLADEKAVADELAATERRIAEEAALKERSEAVNGAVNGAVTNLFGGLGGLFGGEEVTPVMSGKTAPVPRPRLAR
;
A
#
# COMPACT_ATOMS: atom_id res chain seq x y z
N MET A 1 17.74 0.75 -66.47
CA MET A 1 16.62 0.12 -65.70
C MET A 1 15.33 0.29 -66.49
N THR A 2 14.57 -0.78 -66.71
CA THR A 2 13.25 -0.67 -67.33
C THR A 2 12.25 -0.06 -66.33
N ALA A 3 11.23 0.64 -66.81
CA ALA A 3 10.22 1.31 -65.96
C ALA A 3 9.57 0.36 -64.93
N THR A 4 9.50 -0.93 -65.25
CA THR A 4 8.98 -2.00 -64.40
C THR A 4 9.87 -2.27 -63.18
N VAL A 5 11.20 -2.21 -63.34
CA VAL A 5 12.15 -2.43 -62.23
C VAL A 5 12.14 -1.21 -61.29
N LEU A 6 12.04 0.00 -61.83
CA LEU A 6 11.92 1.22 -61.04
C LEU A 6 10.63 1.25 -60.20
N ARG A 7 9.49 0.86 -60.78
CA ARG A 7 8.22 0.73 -60.05
C ARG A 7 8.30 -0.27 -58.90
N LYS A 8 8.90 -1.44 -59.12
CA LYS A 8 9.05 -2.47 -58.07
C LYS A 8 9.95 -1.99 -56.93
N ILE A 9 11.02 -1.27 -57.22
CA ILE A 9 11.91 -0.70 -56.21
C ILE A 9 11.20 0.42 -55.44
N CYS A 10 10.48 1.32 -56.10
CA CYS A 10 9.70 2.36 -55.43
C CYS A 10 8.60 1.76 -54.53
N SER A 11 7.86 0.75 -54.99
CA SER A 11 6.87 0.06 -54.16
C SER A 11 7.50 -0.63 -52.95
N ALA A 12 8.67 -1.26 -53.11
CA ALA A 12 9.39 -1.88 -52.01
C ALA A 12 9.89 -0.85 -51.00
N ILE A 13 10.38 0.30 -51.45
CA ILE A 13 10.82 1.41 -50.58
C ILE A 13 9.63 1.99 -49.83
N ILE A 14 8.48 2.22 -50.48
CA ILE A 14 7.26 2.71 -49.82
C ILE A 14 6.78 1.70 -48.75
N LEU A 15 6.76 0.41 -49.07
CA LEU A 15 6.43 -0.64 -48.10
C LEU A 15 7.42 -0.66 -46.92
N LEU A 16 8.71 -0.51 -47.18
CA LEU A 16 9.74 -0.44 -46.14
C LEU A 16 9.54 0.80 -45.24
N TRP A 17 9.24 1.97 -45.82
CA TRP A 17 8.97 3.20 -45.07
C TRP A 17 7.66 3.14 -44.27
N VAL A 18 6.62 2.48 -44.78
CA VAL A 18 5.38 2.24 -44.02
C VAL A 18 5.66 1.32 -42.84
N VAL A 19 6.43 0.24 -43.04
CA VAL A 19 6.81 -0.70 -41.96
C VAL A 19 7.71 -0.03 -40.91
N PHE A 20 8.68 0.78 -41.32
CA PHE A 20 9.55 1.53 -40.39
C PHE A 20 8.81 2.68 -39.69
N GLY A 21 7.85 3.35 -40.35
CA GLY A 21 7.03 4.40 -39.74
C GLY A 21 6.07 3.88 -38.67
N LEU A 22 5.60 2.63 -38.80
CA LEU A 22 4.74 1.98 -37.81
C LEU A 22 5.48 1.51 -36.54
N ALA A 23 6.80 1.32 -36.60
CA ALA A 23 7.60 0.84 -35.47
C ALA A 23 7.92 1.93 -34.42
N ALA A 24 7.65 3.21 -34.70
CA ALA A 24 7.99 4.33 -33.80
C ALA A 24 6.88 4.72 -32.81
N CYS A 25 5.70 4.11 -32.87
CA CYS A 25 4.54 4.45 -32.03
C CYS A 25 4.44 3.56 -30.78
N GLY A 26 5.47 3.55 -29.93
CA GLY A 26 5.46 2.76 -28.69
C GLY A 26 6.16 3.40 -27.48
N GLY A 27 6.68 4.62 -27.63
CA GLY A 27 7.46 5.28 -26.59
C GLY A 27 6.60 5.86 -25.46
N PHE A 28 7.15 5.81 -24.25
CA PHE A 28 6.64 6.56 -23.10
C PHE A 28 6.67 8.07 -23.40
N LEU A 29 5.51 8.74 -23.43
CA LEU A 29 5.46 10.17 -23.71
C LEU A 29 5.88 10.99 -22.48
N PRO A 30 6.60 12.10 -22.68
CA PRO A 30 7.01 12.97 -21.58
C PRO A 30 5.82 13.70 -20.94
N LYS A 31 6.04 14.23 -19.74
CA LYS A 31 5.08 15.05 -18.97
C LYS A 31 4.57 16.29 -19.72
N SER A 32 5.31 16.82 -20.69
CA SER A 32 4.86 17.93 -21.55
C SER A 32 3.81 17.52 -22.59
N SER A 33 3.68 16.22 -22.89
CA SER A 33 2.72 15.74 -23.89
C SER A 33 1.29 15.82 -23.38
N SER A 34 0.40 16.46 -24.15
CA SER A 34 -1.03 16.56 -23.87
C SER A 34 -1.76 15.22 -24.01
N ASN A 35 -1.23 14.28 -24.80
CA ASN A 35 -1.86 13.00 -25.12
C ASN A 35 -1.39 11.82 -24.28
N ARG A 36 -0.57 12.04 -23.25
CA ARG A 36 -0.06 10.98 -22.35
C ARG A 36 -1.14 10.07 -21.75
N HIS A 37 -2.30 10.62 -21.44
CA HIS A 37 -3.44 9.88 -20.88
C HIS A 37 -4.12 8.91 -21.87
N ASN A 38 -3.82 9.00 -23.17
CA ASN A 38 -4.36 8.13 -24.23
C ASN A 38 -3.38 7.06 -24.69
N GLN A 39 -2.20 6.94 -24.06
CA GLN A 39 -1.26 5.87 -24.41
C GLN A 39 -1.93 4.49 -24.24
N PRO A 40 -1.80 3.59 -25.24
CA PRO A 40 -2.35 2.25 -25.14
C PRO A 40 -1.63 1.45 -24.05
N LEU A 41 -2.29 0.41 -23.54
CA LEU A 41 -1.61 -0.57 -22.70
C LEU A 41 -0.53 -1.29 -23.52
N GLN A 42 0.60 -1.58 -22.89
CA GLN A 42 1.64 -2.39 -23.52
C GLN A 42 1.10 -3.78 -23.90
N SER A 43 1.61 -4.36 -24.98
CA SER A 43 1.20 -5.69 -25.45
C SER A 43 1.46 -6.78 -24.40
N SER A 44 2.53 -6.65 -23.61
CA SER A 44 2.85 -7.51 -22.46
C SER A 44 1.75 -7.47 -21.39
N VAL A 45 1.24 -6.27 -21.07
CA VAL A 45 0.14 -6.06 -20.11
C VAL A 45 -1.14 -6.71 -20.61
N VAL A 46 -1.50 -6.47 -21.88
CA VAL A 46 -2.68 -7.08 -22.50
C VAL A 46 -2.56 -8.61 -22.50
N SER A 47 -1.39 -9.15 -22.82
CA SER A 47 -1.15 -10.61 -22.82
C SER A 47 -1.23 -11.20 -21.42
N ALA A 48 -0.69 -10.53 -20.40
CA ALA A 48 -0.76 -10.96 -19.01
C ALA A 48 -2.21 -10.94 -18.46
N LEU A 49 -3.01 -9.94 -18.83
CA LEU A 49 -4.44 -9.92 -18.51
C LEU A 49 -5.17 -11.10 -19.15
N LYS A 50 -4.88 -11.39 -20.43
CA LYS A 50 -5.46 -12.53 -21.14
C LYS A 50 -5.08 -13.86 -20.47
N SER A 51 -3.81 -14.04 -20.07
CA SER A 51 -3.36 -15.31 -19.45
C SER A 51 -4.01 -15.59 -18.10
N MET A 52 -4.40 -14.55 -17.35
CA MET A 52 -5.15 -14.72 -16.09
C MET A 52 -6.67 -14.82 -16.29
N GLY A 53 -7.15 -14.85 -17.53
CA GLY A 53 -8.58 -14.93 -17.87
C GLY A 53 -9.32 -13.60 -17.70
N SER A 54 -8.63 -12.46 -17.84
CA SER A 54 -9.21 -11.12 -17.81
C SER A 54 -9.02 -10.40 -19.14
N SER A 55 -9.51 -9.18 -19.25
CA SER A 55 -9.29 -8.29 -20.39
C SER A 55 -9.09 -6.84 -19.92
N PRO A 56 -8.53 -5.95 -20.76
CA PRO A 56 -8.42 -4.52 -20.42
C PRO A 56 -9.74 -3.89 -19.94
N GLY A 57 -10.86 -4.23 -20.59
CA GLY A 57 -12.18 -3.68 -20.30
C GLY A 57 -12.87 -4.23 -19.05
N GLU A 58 -12.36 -5.30 -18.45
CA GLU A 58 -12.99 -5.89 -17.25
C GLU A 58 -13.00 -4.93 -16.05
N ALA A 59 -13.90 -5.18 -15.10
CA ALA A 59 -13.93 -4.44 -13.84
C ALA A 59 -12.56 -4.52 -13.12
N MET A 60 -12.21 -3.44 -12.43
CA MET A 60 -10.98 -3.38 -11.63
C MET A 60 -11.26 -2.92 -10.20
N MET A 61 -10.29 -3.13 -9.33
CA MET A 61 -10.25 -2.64 -7.96
C MET A 61 -8.80 -2.32 -7.62
N ILE A 62 -8.59 -1.31 -6.78
CA ILE A 62 -7.27 -0.96 -6.26
C ILE A 62 -7.23 -1.17 -4.76
N ARG A 63 -6.12 -1.72 -4.27
CA ARG A 63 -5.77 -1.76 -2.84
C ARG A 63 -4.47 -1.04 -2.60
N ILE A 64 -4.43 -0.20 -1.58
CA ILE A 64 -3.21 0.46 -1.11
C ILE A 64 -2.93 -0.03 0.30
N PHE A 65 -1.67 -0.37 0.54
CA PHE A 65 -1.16 -0.72 1.86
C PHE A 65 -0.03 0.24 2.22
N LYS A 66 -0.26 1.09 3.23
CA LYS A 66 0.69 2.14 3.61
C LYS A 66 2.00 1.56 4.14
N GLN A 67 1.95 0.63 5.10
CA GLN A 67 3.13 0.06 5.71
C GLN A 67 4.03 -0.67 4.69
N GLU A 68 3.42 -1.39 3.77
CA GLU A 68 4.11 -2.10 2.70
C GLU A 68 4.49 -1.19 1.51
N GLN A 69 4.08 0.08 1.53
CA GLN A 69 4.27 1.03 0.43
C GLN A 69 3.88 0.43 -0.94
N SER A 70 2.72 -0.23 -0.99
CA SER A 70 2.31 -0.98 -2.18
C SER A 70 0.90 -0.63 -2.62
N LEU A 71 0.71 -0.58 -3.94
CA LEU A 71 -0.58 -0.45 -4.60
C LEU A 71 -0.81 -1.69 -5.45
N GLU A 72 -1.88 -2.41 -5.18
CA GLU A 72 -2.29 -3.58 -5.94
C GLU A 72 -3.44 -3.24 -6.89
N VAL A 73 -3.32 -3.65 -8.14
CA VAL A 73 -4.43 -3.65 -9.09
C VAL A 73 -4.97 -5.07 -9.22
N TRP A 74 -6.27 -5.19 -8.97
CA TRP A 74 -7.04 -6.42 -9.11
C TRP A 74 -7.98 -6.31 -10.30
N LYS A 75 -8.12 -7.39 -11.07
CA LYS A 75 -8.98 -7.43 -12.27
C LYS A 75 -9.96 -8.58 -12.19
N ARG A 76 -11.21 -8.30 -12.57
CA ARG A 76 -12.24 -9.32 -12.71
C ARG A 76 -11.86 -10.26 -13.85
N THR A 77 -11.96 -11.54 -13.59
CA THR A 77 -11.77 -12.60 -14.58
C THR A 77 -13.10 -12.98 -15.22
N SER A 78 -13.08 -13.72 -16.32
CA SER A 78 -14.27 -14.28 -16.96
C SER A 78 -15.08 -15.20 -16.03
N ALA A 79 -14.45 -15.76 -14.98
CA ALA A 79 -15.13 -16.51 -13.92
C ALA A 79 -15.84 -15.63 -12.88
N GLY A 80 -15.82 -14.29 -13.03
CA GLY A 80 -16.48 -13.33 -12.14
C GLY A 80 -15.68 -12.95 -10.89
N GLN A 81 -14.64 -13.71 -10.54
CA GLN A 81 -13.75 -13.41 -9.40
C GLN A 81 -12.65 -12.42 -9.78
N PHE A 82 -12.22 -11.61 -8.81
CA PHE A 82 -11.07 -10.72 -8.94
C PHE A 82 -9.79 -11.48 -8.61
N LYS A 83 -8.78 -11.32 -9.46
CA LYS A 83 -7.43 -11.82 -9.23
C LYS A 83 -6.44 -10.66 -9.24
N LEU A 84 -5.38 -10.79 -8.44
CA LEU A 84 -4.29 -9.83 -8.42
C LEU A 84 -3.64 -9.83 -9.81
N PHE A 85 -3.64 -8.67 -10.46
CA PHE A 85 -2.96 -8.51 -11.74
C PHE A 85 -1.50 -8.10 -11.50
N ARG A 86 -1.29 -7.03 -10.74
CA ARG A 86 0.04 -6.48 -10.49
C ARG A 86 0.08 -5.68 -9.19
N THR A 87 1.24 -5.71 -8.53
CA THR A 87 1.60 -4.82 -7.42
C THR A 87 2.61 -3.78 -7.91
N TYR A 88 2.40 -2.54 -7.51
CA TYR A 88 3.22 -1.38 -7.84
C TYR A 88 3.77 -0.79 -6.54
N GLU A 89 5.01 -0.35 -6.57
CA GLU A 89 5.63 0.36 -5.46
C GLU A 89 5.10 1.80 -5.37
N ILE A 90 4.85 2.24 -4.13
CA ILE A 90 4.53 3.62 -3.77
C ILE A 90 5.82 4.26 -3.29
N CYS A 91 6.31 5.25 -4.04
CA CYS A 91 7.51 6.00 -3.69
C CYS A 91 7.40 6.69 -2.33
N ALA A 92 6.27 7.37 -2.13
CA ALA A 92 6.03 8.17 -0.95
C ALA A 92 4.52 8.31 -0.70
N PHE A 93 4.15 8.29 0.57
CA PHE A 93 2.87 8.78 1.06
C PHE A 93 3.14 9.71 2.25
N SER A 94 2.13 10.48 2.67
CA SER A 94 2.33 11.43 3.78
C SER A 94 1.61 10.98 5.04
N GLY A 95 2.22 11.29 6.18
CA GLY A 95 1.69 10.95 7.50
C GLY A 95 2.06 9.54 7.94
N ASP A 96 1.48 9.11 9.05
CA ASP A 96 1.73 7.80 9.68
C ASP A 96 0.62 6.80 9.32
N LEU A 97 0.58 5.66 10.00
CA LEU A 97 -0.57 4.77 9.97
C LEU A 97 -1.74 5.41 10.71
N GLY A 98 -2.88 5.53 10.04
CA GLY A 98 -4.10 6.15 10.55
C GLY A 98 -4.85 6.93 9.46
N PRO A 99 -6.16 7.17 9.67
CA PRO A 99 -6.98 7.93 8.73
C PRO A 99 -6.61 9.41 8.74
N LYS A 100 -6.82 10.07 7.59
CA LYS A 100 -6.81 11.54 7.51
C LYS A 100 -7.98 12.12 8.30
N ILE A 101 -7.76 13.21 9.03
CA ILE A 101 -8.80 13.83 9.86
C ILE A 101 -9.13 15.26 9.40
N LYS A 102 -8.14 16.08 9.06
CA LYS A 102 -8.36 17.50 8.75
C LYS A 102 -7.53 18.01 7.59
N GLU A 103 -8.00 19.08 6.95
CA GLU A 103 -7.22 19.80 5.93
C GLU A 103 -5.85 20.22 6.50
N GLY A 104 -4.79 20.07 5.71
CA GLY A 104 -3.43 20.41 6.11
C GLY A 104 -2.76 19.50 7.17
N ASP A 105 -3.38 18.41 7.64
CA ASP A 105 -2.72 17.45 8.55
C ASP A 105 -1.58 16.64 7.93
N ARG A 106 -1.37 16.77 6.61
CA ARG A 106 -0.39 15.99 5.82
C ARG A 106 -0.56 14.48 5.97
N GLN A 107 -1.78 14.02 6.20
CA GLN A 107 -2.12 12.60 6.35
C GLN A 107 -2.79 12.08 5.08
N SER A 108 -2.29 10.97 4.53
CA SER A 108 -2.99 10.24 3.47
C SER A 108 -4.18 9.46 4.06
N PRO A 109 -5.30 9.33 3.32
CA PRO A 109 -6.53 8.76 3.86
C PRO A 109 -6.44 7.24 4.05
N GLU A 110 -7.38 6.66 4.79
CA GLU A 110 -7.59 5.20 4.91
C GLU A 110 -9.10 4.94 4.77
N GLY A 111 -9.49 3.74 4.32
CA GLY A 111 -10.89 3.35 4.15
C GLY A 111 -11.27 2.98 2.71
N PHE A 112 -12.57 3.02 2.44
CA PHE A 112 -13.17 2.61 1.16
C PHE A 112 -13.63 3.82 0.35
N TYR A 113 -13.30 3.83 -0.94
CA TYR A 113 -13.64 4.91 -1.86
C TYR A 113 -14.12 4.36 -3.20
N THR A 114 -14.91 5.15 -3.92
CA THR A 114 -15.46 4.80 -5.22
C THR A 114 -14.93 5.79 -6.25
N ILE A 115 -14.11 5.32 -7.17
CA ILE A 115 -13.48 6.14 -8.19
C ILE A 115 -14.31 6.10 -9.46
N THR A 116 -14.75 7.27 -9.92
CA THR A 116 -15.52 7.44 -11.15
C THR A 116 -14.64 8.09 -12.23
N PRO A 117 -15.04 8.05 -13.51
CA PRO A 117 -14.30 8.73 -14.58
C PRO A 117 -14.00 10.21 -14.30
N GLY A 118 -14.90 10.92 -13.60
CA GLY A 118 -14.72 12.33 -13.24
C GLY A 118 -13.61 12.59 -12.22
N LEU A 119 -13.14 11.56 -11.50
CA LEU A 119 -12.01 11.66 -10.58
C LEU A 119 -10.66 11.39 -11.26
N MET A 120 -10.65 11.04 -12.54
CA MET A 120 -9.42 10.90 -13.34
C MET A 120 -8.89 12.29 -13.71
N ASN A 121 -7.59 12.51 -13.53
CA ASN A 121 -6.92 13.77 -13.85
C ASN A 121 -5.82 13.58 -14.92
N PRO A 122 -6.17 13.70 -16.22
CA PRO A 122 -5.22 13.55 -17.31
C PRO A 122 -4.23 14.72 -17.43
N LYS A 123 -4.53 15.86 -16.80
CA LYS A 123 -3.74 17.11 -16.86
C LYS A 123 -3.01 17.39 -15.55
N SER A 124 -2.70 16.34 -14.79
CA SER A 124 -1.97 16.46 -13.52
C SER A 124 -0.62 17.15 -13.67
N ASN A 125 -0.26 17.94 -12.66
CA ASN A 125 1.07 18.53 -12.51
C ASN A 125 2.16 17.51 -12.12
N TYR A 126 1.80 16.24 -11.85
CA TYR A 126 2.70 15.15 -11.48
C TYR A 126 2.62 13.98 -12.47
N TYR A 127 2.63 14.30 -13.78
CA TYR A 127 2.40 13.39 -14.91
C TYR A 127 0.92 12.98 -15.10
N LEU A 128 0.46 11.90 -14.48
CA LEU A 128 -0.94 11.45 -14.47
C LEU A 128 -1.41 11.30 -13.04
N ALA A 129 -2.71 11.44 -12.80
CA ALA A 129 -3.26 11.23 -11.46
C ALA A 129 -4.73 10.82 -11.50
N PHE A 130 -5.21 10.26 -10.40
CA PHE A 130 -6.64 10.23 -10.09
C PHE A 130 -6.85 10.58 -8.62
N ASN A 131 -7.99 11.20 -8.32
CA ASN A 131 -8.36 11.59 -6.97
C ASN A 131 -8.89 10.37 -6.21
N THR A 132 -8.51 10.22 -4.94
CA THR A 132 -8.93 9.10 -4.09
C THR A 132 -10.41 9.15 -3.73
N GLY A 133 -11.09 10.29 -3.90
CA GLY A 133 -12.49 10.48 -3.54
C GLY A 133 -12.72 10.81 -2.06
N PHE A 134 -11.65 11.13 -1.31
CA PHE A 134 -11.76 11.67 0.04
C PHE A 134 -12.35 13.11 0.02
N PRO A 135 -13.24 13.47 0.95
CA PRO A 135 -13.81 12.64 2.02
C PRO A 135 -14.98 11.78 1.52
N ASN A 136 -15.02 10.50 1.88
CA ASN A 136 -16.16 9.61 1.60
C ASN A 136 -17.31 9.83 2.61
N LYS A 137 -18.35 8.98 2.57
CA LYS A 137 -19.49 9.08 3.49
C LYS A 137 -19.10 8.91 4.96
N PHE A 138 -18.19 7.99 5.27
CA PHE A 138 -17.66 7.75 6.61
C PHE A 138 -16.89 8.96 7.09
N ASP A 139 -16.08 9.55 6.22
CA ASP A 139 -15.29 10.72 6.56
C ASP A 139 -16.16 11.93 6.89
N ARG A 140 -17.18 12.18 6.07
CA ARG A 140 -18.11 13.30 6.24
C ARG A 140 -18.91 13.21 7.54
N VAL A 141 -19.41 12.03 7.93
CA VAL A 141 -20.15 11.89 9.19
C VAL A 141 -19.28 12.08 10.44
N HIS A 142 -17.96 11.89 10.30
CA HIS A 142 -16.98 12.19 11.34
C HIS A 142 -16.45 13.63 11.28
N GLY A 143 -17.00 14.49 10.41
CA GLY A 143 -16.55 15.87 10.25
C GLY A 143 -15.14 15.99 9.71
N ARG A 144 -14.61 14.96 9.02
CA ARG A 144 -13.26 15.00 8.46
C ARG A 144 -13.22 15.91 7.25
N THR A 145 -12.14 16.67 7.13
CA THR A 145 -11.95 17.67 6.08
C THR A 145 -10.67 17.42 5.29
N GLY A 146 -10.63 17.92 4.06
CA GLY A 146 -9.56 17.64 3.11
C GLY A 146 -10.06 17.64 1.67
N SER A 147 -9.21 17.98 0.71
CA SER A 147 -9.45 17.68 -0.71
C SER A 147 -8.16 17.25 -1.42
N ASP A 148 -8.28 16.94 -2.72
CA ASP A 148 -7.16 16.77 -3.64
C ASP A 148 -6.07 15.77 -3.21
N LEU A 149 -6.51 14.70 -2.55
CA LEU A 149 -5.67 13.55 -2.25
C LEU A 149 -5.65 12.64 -3.47
N MET A 150 -4.48 12.51 -4.08
CA MET A 150 -4.34 11.86 -5.38
C MET A 150 -3.48 10.60 -5.27
N VAL A 151 -3.64 9.70 -6.22
CA VAL A 151 -2.59 8.75 -6.63
C VAL A 151 -1.96 9.30 -7.90
N HIS A 152 -0.66 9.57 -7.92
CA HIS A 152 -0.01 10.30 -9.01
C HIS A 152 1.45 9.91 -9.27
N GLY A 153 2.04 10.40 -10.37
CA GLY A 153 3.45 10.18 -10.74
C GLY A 153 4.45 11.07 -10.00
N ASP A 154 5.61 11.33 -10.58
CA ASP A 154 6.66 12.25 -10.08
C ASP A 154 7.32 11.85 -8.74
N CYS A 155 6.98 10.68 -8.17
CA CYS A 155 7.64 10.05 -7.02
C CYS A 155 7.86 10.96 -5.79
N SER A 156 7.07 12.04 -5.65
CA SER A 156 7.17 13.06 -4.60
C SER A 156 5.80 13.38 -4.03
N SER A 157 5.62 13.44 -2.71
CA SER A 157 4.27 13.59 -2.10
C SER A 157 4.20 14.65 -0.99
N ARG A 158 3.05 15.34 -0.92
CA ARG A 158 2.61 16.25 0.16
C ARG A 158 1.16 15.97 0.57
N GLY A 159 0.80 14.70 0.80
CA GLY A 159 -0.56 14.25 1.17
C GLY A 159 -1.08 13.08 0.33
N CYS A 160 -0.45 12.83 -0.81
CA CYS A 160 -0.88 11.91 -1.86
C CYS A 160 -0.15 10.55 -1.79
N TYR A 161 -0.55 9.63 -2.65
CA TYR A 161 0.23 8.43 -2.96
C TYR A 161 1.03 8.66 -4.24
N ALA A 162 2.32 8.95 -4.08
CA ALA A 162 3.21 9.18 -5.20
C ALA A 162 3.81 7.87 -5.70
N MET A 163 3.85 7.72 -7.01
CA MET A 163 4.32 6.56 -7.75
C MET A 163 5.34 7.01 -8.80
N THR A 164 5.98 6.04 -9.44
CA THR A 164 6.74 6.32 -10.66
C THR A 164 5.80 6.71 -11.81
N ASP A 165 6.29 7.53 -12.73
CA ASP A 165 5.56 7.94 -13.93
C ASP A 165 5.11 6.74 -14.77
N HIS A 166 5.94 5.69 -14.86
CA HIS A 166 5.59 4.44 -15.52
C HIS A 166 4.47 3.68 -14.79
N GLY A 167 4.56 3.58 -13.45
CA GLY A 167 3.55 2.90 -12.64
C GLY A 167 2.18 3.56 -12.79
N ILE A 168 2.11 4.89 -12.64
CA ILE A 168 0.84 5.60 -12.80
C ILE A 168 0.34 5.59 -14.25
N ALA A 169 1.21 5.56 -15.26
CA ALA A 169 0.78 5.40 -16.65
C ALA A 169 0.00 4.10 -16.88
N GLU A 170 0.54 2.98 -16.40
CA GLU A 170 -0.11 1.67 -16.53
C GLU A 170 -1.42 1.64 -15.73
N ILE A 171 -1.42 2.11 -14.48
CA ILE A 171 -2.62 2.17 -13.64
C ILE A 171 -3.71 3.06 -14.26
N TYR A 172 -3.34 4.24 -14.75
CA TYR A 172 -4.27 5.17 -15.40
C TYR A 172 -4.85 4.56 -16.67
N ALA A 173 -4.02 3.90 -17.49
CA ALA A 173 -4.49 3.20 -18.67
C ALA A 173 -5.42 2.02 -18.32
N LEU A 174 -5.12 1.24 -17.29
CA LEU A 174 -5.99 0.16 -16.81
C LEU A 174 -7.36 0.69 -16.34
N ALA A 175 -7.37 1.80 -15.61
CA ALA A 175 -8.61 2.49 -15.20
C ALA A 175 -9.40 3.00 -16.40
N ARG A 176 -8.74 3.69 -17.33
CA ARG A 176 -9.35 4.16 -18.57
C ARG A 176 -9.97 3.02 -19.37
N GLU A 177 -9.27 1.91 -19.57
CA GLU A 177 -9.81 0.76 -20.30
C GLU A 177 -10.97 0.09 -19.54
N SER A 178 -10.90 0.00 -18.20
CA SER A 178 -12.02 -0.49 -17.39
C SER A 178 -13.27 0.37 -17.56
N PHE A 179 -13.14 1.70 -17.58
CA PHE A 179 -14.26 2.61 -17.85
C PHE A 179 -14.79 2.48 -19.28
N LYS A 180 -13.91 2.38 -20.28
CA LYS A 180 -14.31 2.13 -21.68
C LYS A 180 -15.03 0.78 -21.86
N GLY A 181 -14.71 -0.20 -21.01
CA GLY A 181 -15.41 -1.49 -20.94
C GLY A 181 -16.81 -1.43 -20.32
N GLY A 182 -17.31 -0.25 -19.94
CA GLY A 182 -18.67 -0.05 -19.43
C GLY A 182 -18.79 -0.04 -17.91
N ASN A 183 -17.69 -0.15 -17.16
CA ASN A 183 -17.72 -0.02 -15.71
C ASN A 183 -17.90 1.46 -15.34
N SER A 184 -18.90 1.79 -14.52
CA SER A 184 -19.17 3.19 -14.12
C SER A 184 -18.22 3.70 -13.03
N SER A 185 -17.61 2.79 -12.28
CA SER A 185 -16.67 3.07 -11.21
C SER A 185 -15.77 1.87 -10.91
N PHE A 186 -14.71 2.09 -10.14
CA PHE A 186 -13.98 1.03 -9.46
C PHE A 186 -13.78 1.37 -7.98
N GLN A 187 -13.60 0.35 -7.15
CA GLN A 187 -13.37 0.55 -5.72
C GLN A 187 -11.88 0.73 -5.43
N LEU A 188 -11.56 1.73 -4.61
CA LEU A 188 -10.25 1.95 -4.02
C LEU A 188 -10.34 1.65 -2.53
N GLN A 189 -9.55 0.70 -2.06
CA GLN A 189 -9.44 0.34 -0.65
C GLN A 189 -8.06 0.75 -0.14
N ILE A 190 -7.99 1.47 0.96
CA ILE A 190 -6.74 1.98 1.50
C ILE A 190 -6.60 1.52 2.95
N PHE A 191 -5.59 0.70 3.21
CA PHE A 191 -5.35 0.06 4.50
C PHE A 191 -4.04 0.55 5.12
N PRO A 192 -3.95 0.55 6.47
CA PRO A 192 -2.70 0.87 7.14
C PRO A 192 -1.61 -0.16 6.82
N PHE A 193 -1.98 -1.44 6.71
CA PHE A 193 -1.09 -2.57 6.44
C PHE A 193 -1.92 -3.74 5.90
N LYS A 194 -1.27 -4.83 5.45
CA LYS A 194 -1.95 -6.10 5.20
C LYS A 194 -2.65 -6.56 6.49
N MET A 195 -3.98 -6.63 6.50
CA MET A 195 -4.84 -6.78 7.69
C MET A 195 -4.82 -8.18 8.33
N THR A 196 -3.62 -8.72 8.54
CA THR A 196 -3.35 -9.99 9.22
C THR A 196 -3.47 -9.84 10.74
N SER A 197 -3.74 -10.94 11.43
CA SER A 197 -3.79 -10.98 12.90
C SER A 197 -2.49 -10.50 13.54
N THR A 198 -1.33 -10.92 13.02
CA THR A 198 -0.02 -10.48 13.52
C THR A 198 0.19 -8.97 13.39
N ASN A 199 -0.20 -8.36 12.26
CA ASN A 199 -0.06 -6.90 12.09
C ASN A 199 -1.02 -6.13 13.01
N LEU A 200 -2.25 -6.64 13.21
CA LEU A 200 -3.20 -6.06 14.18
C LEU A 200 -2.70 -6.17 15.61
N ALA A 201 -2.11 -7.31 15.99
CA ALA A 201 -1.55 -7.53 17.32
C ALA A 201 -0.40 -6.55 17.62
N LYS A 202 0.51 -6.34 16.65
CA LYS A 202 1.57 -5.31 16.76
C LYS A 202 1.03 -3.91 17.01
N GLN A 203 -0.20 -3.66 16.57
CA GLN A 203 -0.87 -2.37 16.59
C GLN A 203 -2.01 -2.30 17.62
N ALA A 204 -2.09 -3.26 18.54
CA ALA A 204 -3.20 -3.38 19.49
C ALA A 204 -3.34 -2.19 20.47
N LYS A 205 -2.29 -1.39 20.64
CA LYS A 205 -2.29 -0.18 21.48
C LYS A 205 -2.57 1.10 20.69
N SER A 206 -2.80 1.00 19.39
CA SER A 206 -3.09 2.16 18.54
C SER A 206 -4.46 2.74 18.84
N GLN A 207 -4.55 4.07 18.89
CA GLN A 207 -5.82 4.81 18.96
C GLN A 207 -6.73 4.53 17.75
N HIS A 208 -6.17 4.06 16.64
CA HIS A 208 -6.91 3.78 15.41
C HIS A 208 -7.43 2.34 15.31
N LEU A 209 -7.19 1.49 16.33
CA LEU A 209 -7.54 0.07 16.28
C LEU A 209 -9.02 -0.18 15.99
N ASN A 210 -9.94 0.58 16.59
CA ASN A 210 -11.37 0.41 16.35
C ASN A 210 -11.74 0.71 14.89
N PHE A 211 -11.18 1.77 14.31
CA PHE A 211 -11.36 2.09 12.89
C PHE A 211 -10.74 1.02 11.99
N TRP A 212 -9.59 0.46 12.37
CA TRP A 212 -8.95 -0.62 11.63
C TRP A 212 -9.75 -1.93 11.68
N LYS A 213 -10.37 -2.24 12.82
CA LYS A 213 -11.32 -3.37 12.93
C LYS A 213 -12.56 -3.17 12.07
N ASP A 214 -13.05 -1.93 11.97
CA ASP A 214 -14.21 -1.59 11.11
C ASP A 214 -13.89 -1.85 9.62
N ILE A 215 -12.80 -1.27 9.09
CA ILE A 215 -12.41 -1.49 7.69
C ILE A 215 -11.91 -2.92 7.41
N LYS A 216 -11.50 -3.67 8.44
CA LYS A 216 -11.07 -5.07 8.31
C LYS A 216 -12.21 -5.97 7.84
N GLU A 217 -13.45 -5.72 8.25
CA GLU A 217 -14.58 -6.56 7.83
C GLU A 217 -14.72 -6.56 6.29
N GLY A 218 -14.58 -5.40 5.64
CA GLY A 218 -14.54 -5.29 4.18
C GLY A 218 -13.29 -5.92 3.55
N TYR A 219 -12.14 -5.83 4.22
CA TYR A 219 -10.92 -6.54 3.78
C TYR A 219 -11.16 -8.06 3.74
N ASP A 220 -11.73 -8.62 4.81
CA ASP A 220 -11.96 -10.05 4.98
C ASP A 220 -13.05 -10.57 4.03
N LEU A 221 -14.11 -9.80 3.79
CA LEU A 221 -15.14 -10.14 2.80
C LEU A 221 -14.55 -10.28 1.39
N PHE A 222 -13.66 -9.38 0.99
CA PHE A 222 -12.96 -9.53 -0.28
C PHE A 222 -12.05 -10.75 -0.26
N GLU A 223 -11.33 -11.02 0.83
CA GLU A 223 -10.45 -12.18 0.91
C GLU A 223 -11.21 -13.50 0.74
N LEU A 224 -12.41 -13.60 1.30
CA LEU A 224 -13.28 -14.77 1.21
C LEU A 224 -13.91 -14.91 -0.18
N ASN A 225 -14.49 -13.84 -0.71
CA ASN A 225 -15.34 -13.92 -1.90
C ASN A 225 -14.59 -13.61 -3.21
N LYS A 226 -13.41 -12.98 -3.11
CA LYS A 226 -12.66 -12.40 -4.24
C LYS A 226 -13.53 -11.46 -5.08
N GLN A 227 -14.38 -10.70 -4.41
CA GLN A 227 -15.25 -9.69 -5.01
C GLN A 227 -15.24 -8.43 -4.12
N PRO A 228 -15.13 -7.22 -4.71
CA PRO A 228 -15.22 -5.97 -3.94
C PRO A 228 -16.55 -5.93 -3.19
N PRO A 229 -16.54 -5.83 -1.84
CA PRO A 229 -17.79 -5.75 -1.10
C PRO A 229 -18.50 -4.43 -1.43
N ALA A 230 -19.82 -4.47 -1.52
CA ALA A 230 -20.60 -3.25 -1.46
C ALA A 230 -20.42 -2.67 -0.05
N TRP A 231 -20.18 -1.37 0.06
CA TRP A 231 -19.99 -0.71 1.33
C TRP A 231 -20.92 0.48 1.43
N ASP A 232 -21.39 0.74 2.64
CA ASP A 232 -22.06 1.97 3.00
C ASP A 232 -21.70 2.34 4.44
N VAL A 233 -22.37 3.35 5.00
CA VAL A 233 -22.17 3.84 6.37
C VAL A 233 -23.50 4.03 7.05
N CYS A 234 -23.60 3.53 8.28
CA CYS A 234 -24.69 3.73 9.25
C CYS A 234 -24.08 3.71 10.66
N GLU A 235 -24.73 4.31 11.64
CA GLU A 235 -24.22 4.39 13.04
C GLU A 235 -22.75 4.86 13.15
N ARG A 236 -22.30 5.67 12.18
CA ARG A 236 -20.89 6.11 12.05
C ARG A 236 -19.88 4.97 11.93
N GLN A 237 -20.28 3.82 11.42
CA GLN A 237 -19.41 2.67 11.13
C GLN A 237 -19.61 2.21 9.69
N TYR A 238 -18.62 1.54 9.13
CA TYR A 238 -18.80 0.88 7.84
C TYR A 238 -19.77 -0.30 7.99
N ILE A 239 -20.57 -0.50 6.95
CA ILE A 239 -21.41 -1.68 6.78
C ILE A 239 -21.16 -2.23 5.40
N PHE A 240 -21.04 -3.55 5.30
CA PHE A 240 -20.74 -4.22 4.05
C PHE A 240 -21.87 -5.16 3.63
N ASN A 241 -22.19 -5.15 2.34
CA ASN A 241 -23.24 -5.97 1.71
C ASN A 241 -24.59 -5.90 2.46
N ALA A 242 -24.97 -4.70 2.89
CA ALA A 242 -26.22 -4.46 3.62
C ALA A 242 -27.45 -4.88 2.80
N SER A 243 -28.43 -5.48 3.47
CA SER A 243 -29.73 -5.83 2.91
C SER A 243 -30.57 -4.55 2.73
N GLY A 244 -30.94 -4.21 1.50
CA GLY A 244 -31.81 -3.07 1.18
C GLY A 244 -31.25 -2.19 0.04
N GLY A 245 -32.11 -1.76 -0.88
CA GLY A 245 -31.70 -1.13 -2.14
C GLY A 245 -31.45 0.38 -2.11
N GLY A 246 -31.12 0.99 -0.96
CA GLY A 246 -31.01 2.44 -0.81
C GLY A 246 -29.76 2.88 -0.04
N ALA A 247 -29.33 4.11 -0.29
CA ALA A 247 -28.27 4.75 0.50
C ALA A 247 -28.74 4.94 1.95
N LEU A 248 -27.98 4.44 2.91
CA LEU A 248 -28.29 4.55 4.34
C LEU A 248 -28.08 5.97 4.84
N ASN A 249 -28.60 6.30 6.04
CA ASN A 249 -28.16 7.51 6.74
C ASN A 249 -26.89 7.20 7.53
N ALA A 250 -25.81 7.94 7.30
CA ALA A 250 -24.52 7.72 7.95
C ALA A 250 -24.57 7.78 9.49
N ALA A 251 -25.46 8.59 10.05
CA ALA A 251 -25.68 8.71 11.49
C ALA A 251 -26.96 8.00 11.97
N GLY A 252 -27.74 7.43 11.04
CA GLY A 252 -28.96 6.68 11.35
C GLY A 252 -28.67 5.23 11.72
N PRO A 253 -29.72 4.49 12.13
CA PRO A 253 -29.59 3.09 12.55
C PRO A 253 -29.16 2.20 11.38
N CYS A 254 -28.37 1.17 11.70
CA CYS A 254 -27.98 0.16 10.73
C CYS A 254 -29.12 -0.84 10.48
N PRO A 255 -29.33 -1.30 9.23
CA PRO A 255 -30.20 -2.44 8.98
C PRO A 255 -29.62 -3.69 9.64
N ALA A 256 -30.48 -4.68 9.92
CA ALA A 256 -30.02 -5.97 10.42
C ALA A 256 -29.01 -6.58 9.44
N VAL A 257 -27.77 -6.79 9.91
CA VAL A 257 -26.69 -7.36 9.11
C VAL A 257 -26.61 -8.85 9.39
N THR A 258 -26.99 -9.67 8.41
CA THR A 258 -26.74 -11.10 8.47
C THR A 258 -25.35 -11.38 7.93
N ARG A 259 -24.35 -11.45 8.82
CA ARG A 259 -23.00 -11.90 8.46
C ARG A 259 -23.03 -13.37 8.05
N SER A 260 -22.34 -13.73 6.97
CA SER A 260 -22.22 -15.14 6.56
C SER A 260 -21.47 -15.96 7.62
N ALA A 261 -21.78 -17.25 7.73
CA ALA A 261 -21.09 -18.15 8.67
C ALA A 261 -19.57 -18.16 8.43
N ALA A 262 -19.13 -18.07 7.17
CA ALA A 262 -17.72 -18.00 6.82
C ALA A 262 -17.05 -16.72 7.35
N LEU A 263 -17.72 -15.56 7.24
CA LEU A 263 -17.20 -14.31 7.80
C LEU A 263 -17.16 -14.37 9.33
N GLN A 264 -18.22 -14.85 9.98
CA GLN A 264 -18.25 -14.98 11.45
C GLN A 264 -17.13 -15.89 11.95
N ALA A 265 -16.94 -17.06 11.34
CA ALA A 265 -15.86 -17.98 11.68
C ALA A 265 -14.48 -17.33 11.50
N LYS A 266 -14.29 -16.55 10.43
CA LYS A 266 -13.04 -15.82 10.19
C LYS A 266 -12.79 -14.73 11.24
N LEU A 267 -13.80 -13.94 11.61
CA LEU A 267 -13.66 -12.90 12.63
C LEU A 267 -13.29 -13.51 14.00
N LEU A 268 -13.94 -14.60 14.40
CA LEU A 268 -13.63 -15.31 15.64
C LEU A 268 -12.21 -15.90 15.63
N ALA A 269 -11.80 -16.50 14.50
CA ALA A 269 -10.45 -17.03 14.34
C ALA A 269 -9.39 -15.93 14.39
N ASP A 270 -9.63 -14.79 13.74
CA ASP A 270 -8.72 -13.65 13.73
C ASP A 270 -8.63 -13.01 15.12
N GLU A 271 -9.74 -12.88 15.86
CA GLU A 271 -9.74 -12.38 17.24
C GLU A 271 -8.93 -13.29 18.18
N LYS A 272 -9.13 -14.61 18.08
CA LYS A 272 -8.32 -15.58 18.81
C LYS A 272 -6.83 -15.47 18.44
N ALA A 273 -6.51 -15.40 17.15
CA ALA A 273 -5.13 -15.29 16.69
C ALA A 273 -4.45 -14.01 17.17
N VAL A 274 -5.17 -12.87 17.20
CA VAL A 274 -4.65 -11.62 17.77
C VAL A 274 -4.37 -11.78 19.26
N ALA A 275 -5.26 -12.40 20.03
CA ALA A 275 -5.05 -12.64 21.45
C ALA A 275 -3.84 -13.56 21.71
N ASP A 276 -3.70 -14.62 20.90
CA ASP A 276 -2.57 -15.57 21.00
C ASP A 276 -1.22 -14.87 20.67
N GLU A 277 -1.20 -14.00 19.65
CA GLU A 277 -0.03 -13.19 19.26
C GLU A 277 0.37 -12.16 20.33
N LEU A 278 -0.62 -11.52 20.97
CA LEU A 278 -0.38 -10.60 22.08
C LEU A 278 0.22 -11.33 23.28
N ALA A 279 -0.37 -12.47 23.66
CA ALA A 279 0.15 -13.29 24.76
C ALA A 279 1.56 -13.83 24.44
N ALA A 280 1.84 -14.21 23.18
CA ALA A 280 3.17 -14.61 22.74
C ALA A 280 4.18 -13.45 22.84
N THR A 281 3.77 -12.24 22.45
CA THR A 281 4.59 -11.04 22.55
C THR A 281 4.90 -10.69 24.00
N GLU A 282 3.92 -10.77 24.90
CA GLU A 282 4.12 -10.55 26.34
C GLU A 282 5.07 -11.58 26.95
N ARG A 283 4.94 -12.86 26.59
CA ARG A 283 5.90 -13.91 27.00
C ARG A 283 7.32 -13.61 26.53
N ARG A 284 7.48 -13.20 25.27
CA ARG A 284 8.80 -12.84 24.72
C ARG A 284 9.40 -11.63 25.43
N ILE A 285 8.61 -10.59 25.70
CA ILE A 285 9.06 -9.41 26.46
C ILE A 285 9.49 -9.82 27.88
N ALA A 286 8.72 -10.69 28.54
CA ALA A 286 9.06 -11.18 29.88
C ALA A 286 10.35 -12.03 29.87
N GLU A 287 10.54 -12.87 28.86
CA GLU A 287 11.76 -13.65 28.67
C GLU A 287 12.98 -12.76 28.38
N GLU A 288 12.84 -11.78 27.48
CA GLU A 288 13.89 -10.80 27.17
C GLU A 288 14.26 -9.97 28.42
N ALA A 289 13.27 -9.57 29.23
CA ALA A 289 13.50 -8.89 30.49
C ALA A 289 14.25 -9.77 31.49
N ALA A 290 13.82 -11.03 31.67
CA ALA A 290 14.49 -11.98 32.56
C ALA A 290 15.92 -12.32 32.12
N LEU A 291 16.18 -12.41 30.81
CA LEU A 291 17.53 -12.59 30.27
C LEU A 291 18.40 -11.35 30.51
N LYS A 292 17.83 -10.15 30.37
CA LYS A 292 18.54 -8.91 30.67
C LYS A 292 18.92 -8.82 32.15
N GLU A 293 17.98 -9.10 33.05
CA GLU A 293 18.24 -9.14 34.50
C GLU A 293 19.32 -10.17 34.86
N ARG A 294 19.26 -11.38 34.27
CA ARG A 294 20.30 -12.40 34.45
C ARG A 294 21.65 -11.94 33.93
N SER A 295 21.69 -11.27 32.78
CA SER A 295 22.94 -10.75 32.20
C SER A 295 23.56 -9.64 33.06
N GLU A 296 22.74 -8.76 33.63
CA GLU A 296 23.16 -7.70 34.54
C GLU A 296 23.65 -8.27 35.88
N ALA A 297 22.96 -9.27 36.43
CA ALA A 297 23.38 -9.96 37.64
C ALA A 297 24.72 -10.69 37.45
N VAL A 298 24.93 -11.36 36.31
CA VAL A 298 26.21 -12.02 35.99
C VAL A 298 27.32 -10.98 35.83
N ASN A 299 27.08 -9.89 35.10
CA ASN A 299 28.08 -8.81 34.96
C ASN A 299 28.42 -8.16 36.31
N GLY A 300 27.44 -7.96 37.17
CA GLY A 300 27.64 -7.46 38.54
C GLY A 300 28.45 -8.44 39.40
N ALA A 301 28.18 -9.74 39.31
CA ALA A 301 28.92 -10.78 40.03
C ALA A 301 30.36 -10.91 39.54
N VAL A 302 30.60 -10.85 38.22
CA VAL A 302 31.95 -10.87 37.64
C VAL A 302 32.73 -9.62 38.05
N ASN A 303 32.12 -8.43 37.97
CA ASN A 303 32.76 -7.20 38.42
C ASN A 303 33.08 -7.27 39.92
N GLY A 304 32.13 -7.68 40.76
CA GLY A 304 32.37 -7.84 42.21
C GLY A 304 33.45 -8.88 42.55
N ALA A 305 33.52 -9.98 41.79
CA ALA A 305 34.57 -10.99 41.94
C ALA A 305 35.95 -10.44 41.55
N VAL A 306 36.04 -9.66 40.47
CA VAL A 306 37.29 -8.98 40.07
C VAL A 306 37.69 -7.92 41.10
N THR A 307 36.75 -7.12 41.62
CA THR A 307 37.06 -6.13 42.67
C THR A 307 37.52 -6.79 43.97
N ASN A 308 36.96 -7.93 44.36
CA ASN A 308 37.39 -8.66 45.56
C ASN A 308 38.72 -9.40 45.33
N LEU A 309 38.97 -9.91 44.13
CA LEU A 309 40.23 -10.59 43.78
C LEU A 309 41.41 -9.60 43.71
N PHE A 310 41.19 -8.38 43.20
CA PHE A 310 42.22 -7.34 43.13
C PHE A 310 42.25 -6.43 44.38
N GLY A 311 41.13 -6.28 45.09
CA GLY A 311 41.07 -5.57 46.38
C GLY A 311 41.76 -6.34 47.52
N GLY A 312 41.76 -7.68 47.47
CA GLY A 312 42.48 -8.53 48.41
C GLY A 312 44.01 -8.54 48.24
N LEU A 313 44.53 -7.98 47.16
CA LEU A 313 45.97 -7.88 46.87
C LEU A 313 46.55 -6.48 47.11
N GLY A 314 45.70 -5.49 47.46
CA GLY A 314 46.10 -4.10 47.70
C GLY A 314 46.93 -3.84 48.97
N GLY A 315 47.32 -4.88 49.71
CA GLY A 315 48.13 -4.78 50.92
C GLY A 315 49.57 -5.28 50.83
N LEU A 316 50.02 -5.84 49.69
CA LEU A 316 51.32 -6.53 49.64
C LEU A 316 52.30 -6.10 48.54
N PHE A 317 51.91 -5.21 47.62
CA PHE A 317 52.85 -4.67 46.63
C PHE A 317 52.71 -3.16 46.54
N GLY A 318 53.72 -2.48 47.09
CA GLY A 318 53.87 -1.04 47.01
C GLY A 318 54.05 -0.56 45.58
N GLY A 319 53.40 0.57 45.31
CA GLY A 319 53.65 1.56 44.25
C GLY A 319 54.30 1.10 42.95
N GLU A 320 53.51 0.99 41.89
CA GLU A 320 53.86 1.62 40.61
C GLU A 320 52.58 1.95 39.83
N GLU A 321 52.53 3.17 39.28
CA GLU A 321 51.43 3.74 38.53
C GLU A 321 51.31 3.01 37.18
N VAL A 322 50.37 2.05 37.07
CA VAL A 322 50.11 1.35 35.80
C VAL A 322 48.92 2.01 35.11
N THR A 323 49.23 2.85 34.12
CA THR A 323 48.27 3.39 33.17
C THR A 323 47.52 2.25 32.44
N PRO A 324 46.18 2.31 32.31
CA PRO A 324 45.44 1.26 31.62
C PRO A 324 45.71 1.31 30.11
N VAL A 325 46.28 0.24 29.56
CA VAL A 325 46.40 0.03 28.12
C VAL A 325 45.01 -0.32 27.57
N MET A 326 44.33 0.68 27.00
CA MET A 326 43.13 0.51 26.21
C MET A 326 43.48 -0.17 24.87
N SER A 327 43.58 -1.50 24.85
CA SER A 327 43.61 -2.26 23.60
C SER A 327 42.18 -2.61 23.15
N GLY A 328 41.42 -1.57 22.79
CA GLY A 328 40.19 -1.70 22.00
C GLY A 328 40.47 -1.14 20.61
N LYS A 329 40.40 -1.98 19.56
CA LYS A 329 40.34 -1.48 18.18
C LYS A 329 39.16 -0.52 18.08
N THR A 330 39.42 0.74 17.76
CA THR A 330 38.40 1.75 17.44
C THR A 330 37.49 1.23 16.34
N ALA A 331 36.19 1.18 16.61
CA ALA A 331 35.18 0.88 15.61
C ALA A 331 35.24 1.93 14.47
N PRO A 332 35.15 1.52 13.19
CA PRO A 332 35.20 2.46 12.09
C PRO A 332 33.99 3.40 12.10
N VAL A 333 34.27 4.69 11.92
CA VAL A 333 33.30 5.78 11.86
C VAL A 333 32.29 5.54 10.72
N PRO A 334 30.97 5.66 10.97
CA PRO A 334 29.97 5.55 9.90
C PRO A 334 30.14 6.70 8.89
N ARG A 335 30.21 6.37 7.60
CA ARG A 335 30.24 7.40 6.55
C ARG A 335 28.92 8.18 6.54
N PRO A 336 28.94 9.51 6.34
CA PRO A 336 27.72 10.29 6.23
C PRO A 336 26.91 9.86 5.00
N ARG A 337 25.59 9.77 5.17
CA ARG A 337 24.63 9.55 4.08
C ARG A 337 24.81 10.64 3.03
N LEU A 338 25.10 10.24 1.79
CA LEU A 338 24.91 11.08 0.63
C LEU A 338 23.42 11.42 0.54
N ALA A 339 23.10 12.70 0.61
CA ALA A 339 21.78 13.20 0.28
C ALA A 339 21.48 12.88 -1.19
N ARG A 340 20.34 12.22 -1.44
CA ARG A 340 19.63 12.25 -2.70
C ARG A 340 18.16 12.51 -2.43
#